data_AF-A0A1C3RDQ5-F1
#
_entry.id   AF-A0A1C3RDQ5-F1
#
_cell.length_a   1.000
_cell.length_b   1.000
_cell.length_c   1.000
_cell.angle_alpha   90.00
_cell.angle_beta   90.00
_cell.angle_gamma   90.00
#
_symmetry.space_group_name_H-M   'P 1'
#
loop_
_entity.id
_entity.type
_entity.pdbx_description
1 polymer ?
#
loop_
_entity_poly.entity_id
_entity_poly.type
_entity_poly.pdbx_seq_one_letter_code
_entity_poly.pdbx_strand_id
1 'polypeptide(L)'
;MSLSQDANKLLNAMAEDDQLPGGAFRDVEGICEEFRVSFETQDELAKWIEELAQAGAVILEDHELHVSPTPPFMASITLHGLDMAGYLSR
;
A
#
# COMPACT_ATOMS: atom_id res chain seq x y z
N MET A 1 -11.38 11.73 -0.39
CA MET A 1 -10.44 12.07 0.72
C MET A 1 -9.07 12.31 0.09
N SER A 2 -8.22 13.16 0.66
CA SER A 2 -6.83 13.28 0.22
C SER A 2 -5.98 12.31 1.03
N LEU A 3 -5.15 11.50 0.38
CA LEU A 3 -4.18 10.64 1.07
C LEU A 3 -3.15 11.51 1.82
N SER A 4 -2.68 11.03 2.97
CA SER A 4 -1.54 11.63 3.65
C SER A 4 -0.28 11.58 2.77
N GLN A 5 0.73 12.41 3.07
CA GLN A 5 1.99 12.38 2.33
C GLN A 5 2.68 11.02 2.46
N ASP A 6 2.55 10.37 3.61
CA ASP A 6 3.21 9.10 3.87
C ASP A 6 2.45 7.92 3.26
N ALA A 7 1.12 7.92 3.27
CA ALA A 7 0.32 6.97 2.49
C ALA A 7 0.62 7.09 0.98
N ASN A 8 0.82 8.30 0.46
CA ASN A 8 1.26 8.49 -0.92
C ASN A 8 2.67 7.95 -1.20
N LYS A 9 3.61 8.05 -0.25
CA LYS A 9 4.94 7.43 -0.40
C LYS A 9 4.84 5.91 -0.46
N LEU A 10 4.04 5.32 0.44
CA LEU A 10 3.78 3.89 0.44
C LEU A 10 3.12 3.43 -0.86
N LEU A 11 2.12 4.15 -1.36
CA LEU A 11 1.48 3.87 -2.64
C LEU A 11 2.47 3.85 -3.80
N ASN A 12 3.39 4.82 -3.86
CA ASN A 12 4.41 4.86 -4.90
C ASN A 12 5.40 3.68 -4.78
N ALA A 13 5.80 3.30 -3.56
CA ALA A 13 6.63 2.13 -3.33
C ALA A 13 5.95 0.84 -3.80
N MET A 14 4.67 0.66 -3.45
CA MET A 14 3.87 -0.49 -3.90
C MET A 14 3.69 -0.51 -5.42
N ALA A 15 3.49 0.66 -6.05
CA ALA A 15 3.38 0.76 -7.51
C ALA A 15 4.71 0.51 -8.23
N GLU A 16 5.83 0.89 -7.62
CA GLU A 16 7.16 0.63 -8.16
C GLU A 16 7.55 -0.85 -8.05
N ASP A 17 7.10 -1.52 -6.98
CA ASP A 17 7.24 -2.97 -6.79
C ASP A 17 6.39 -3.80 -7.77
N ASP A 18 5.13 -3.38 -7.99
CA ASP A 18 4.16 -4.10 -8.85
C ASP A 18 4.40 -3.87 -10.37
N GLN A 19 5.63 -3.54 -10.77
CA GLN A 19 6.03 -3.43 -12.20
C GLN A 19 5.97 -4.77 -12.96
N LEU A 20 5.61 -5.87 -12.30
CA LEU A 20 5.33 -7.16 -12.94
C LEU A 20 3.82 -7.43 -12.97
N PRO A 21 3.28 -7.93 -14.10
CA PRO A 21 1.85 -8.00 -14.31
C PRO A 21 1.21 -9.03 -13.37
N GLY A 22 0.61 -8.53 -12.29
CA GLY A 22 -0.45 -9.22 -11.56
C GLY A 22 -0.26 -9.26 -10.06
N GLY A 23 -0.89 -8.32 -9.35
CA GLY A 23 -1.93 -8.58 -8.35
C GLY A 23 -1.60 -9.52 -7.19
N ALA A 24 -0.32 -9.79 -6.94
CA ALA A 24 0.12 -10.65 -5.87
C ALA A 24 0.07 -9.89 -4.55
N PHE A 25 -0.52 -10.49 -3.53
CA PHE A 25 -0.40 -9.98 -2.17
C PHE A 25 1.07 -10.05 -1.76
N ARG A 26 1.62 -8.90 -1.39
CA ARG A 26 3.00 -8.73 -0.95
C ARG A 26 3.01 -8.25 0.48
N ASP A 27 4.07 -8.61 1.19
CA ASP A 27 4.34 -8.07 2.52
C ASP A 27 4.69 -6.59 2.41
N VAL A 28 3.86 -5.74 3.01
CA VAL A 28 4.01 -4.29 3.01
C VAL A 28 5.24 -3.87 3.79
N GLU A 29 5.62 -4.61 4.85
CA GLU A 29 6.85 -4.31 5.59
C GLU A 29 8.08 -4.54 4.70
N GLY A 30 8.11 -5.66 3.97
CA GLY A 30 9.14 -5.94 2.97
C GLY A 30 9.25 -4.85 1.88
N ILE A 31 8.11 -4.36 1.38
CA ILE A 31 8.09 -3.23 0.43
C ILE A 31 8.65 -1.95 1.08
N CYS A 32 8.28 -1.66 2.33
CA CYS A 32 8.81 -0.50 3.04
C CYS A 32 10.34 -0.57 3.18
N GLU A 33 10.89 -1.75 3.50
CA GLU A 33 12.33 -1.98 3.57
C GLU A 33 13.03 -1.80 2.20
N GLU A 34 12.47 -2.41 1.15
CA GLU A 34 13.05 -2.39 -0.20
C GLU A 34 13.09 -0.97 -0.79
N PHE A 35 12.01 -0.20 -0.61
CA PHE A 35 11.85 1.15 -1.15
C PHE A 35 12.20 2.26 -0.15
N ARG A 36 12.77 1.91 1.00
CA ARG A 36 13.21 2.84 2.06
C ARG A 36 12.10 3.77 2.57
N VAL A 37 10.89 3.24 2.70
CA VAL A 37 9.78 3.92 3.38
C VAL A 37 9.92 3.68 4.87
N SER A 38 10.28 4.72 5.61
CA SER A 38 10.43 4.64 7.07
C SER A 38 9.10 4.94 7.77
N PHE A 39 8.71 4.07 8.71
CA PHE A 39 7.59 4.26 9.64
C PHE A 39 8.12 4.13 11.08
N GLU A 40 7.52 4.84 12.04
CA GLU A 40 7.96 4.83 13.44
C GLU A 40 7.33 3.68 14.24
N THR A 41 6.10 3.31 13.89
CA THR A 41 5.32 2.27 14.61
C THR A 41 4.46 1.45 13.65
N GLN A 42 4.11 0.22 14.04
CA GLN A 42 3.21 -0.64 13.26
C GLN A 42 1.79 -0.04 13.16
N ASP A 43 1.34 0.70 14.17
CA ASP A 43 0.07 1.42 14.14
C ASP A 43 0.04 2.53 13.09
N GLU A 44 1.18 3.17 12.84
CA GLU A 44 1.31 4.18 11.78
C GLU A 44 1.24 3.53 10.39
N LEU A 45 1.95 2.43 10.20
CA LEU A 45 1.89 1.66 8.96
C LEU A 45 0.46 1.15 8.69
N ALA A 46 -0.20 0.60 9.70
CA ALA A 46 -1.59 0.15 9.60
C ALA A 46 -2.54 1.27 9.17
N LYS A 47 -2.36 2.50 9.69
CA LYS A 47 -3.17 3.67 9.28
C LYS A 47 -2.93 4.04 7.82
N TRP A 48 -1.69 4.02 7.34
CA TRP A 48 -1.40 4.31 5.94
C TRP A 48 -2.06 3.29 5.01
N ILE A 49 -1.98 2.00 5.38
CA ILE A 49 -2.63 0.92 4.64
C ILE A 49 -4.16 1.10 4.66
N GLU A 50 -4.75 1.45 5.81
CA GLU A 50 -6.19 1.70 5.95
C GLU A 50 -6.62 2.89 5.07
N GLU A 51 -5.86 3.98 5.03
CA GLU A 51 -6.10 5.12 4.13
C GLU A 51 -6.10 4.68 2.65
N LEU A 52 -5.13 3.86 2.26
CA LEU A 52 -5.02 3.34 0.89
C LEU A 52 -6.15 2.38 0.55
N ALA A 53 -6.56 1.52 1.48
CA ALA A 53 -7.67 0.58 1.30
C ALA A 53 -9.01 1.33 1.17
N GLN A 54 -9.23 2.35 2.01
CA GLN A 54 -10.42 3.22 1.93
C GLN A 54 -10.44 4.03 0.62
N ALA A 55 -9.29 4.40 0.08
CA ALA A 55 -9.18 5.04 -1.22
C ALA A 55 -9.35 4.06 -2.40
N GLY A 56 -9.39 2.75 -2.15
CA GLY A 56 -9.43 1.71 -3.18
C GLY A 56 -8.12 1.53 -3.94
N ALA A 57 -7.02 2.08 -3.41
CA ALA A 57 -5.70 1.99 -4.03
C ALA A 57 -5.05 0.62 -3.79
N VAL A 58 -5.39 -0.04 -2.67
CA VAL A 58 -4.89 -1.38 -2.31
C VAL A 58 -6.03 -2.28 -1.83
N ILE A 59 -5.82 -3.60 -1.91
CA ILE A 59 -6.67 -4.64 -1.35
C ILE A 59 -5.85 -5.42 -0.32
N LEU A 60 -6.45 -5.69 0.83
CA LEU A 60 -5.85 -6.51 1.89
C LEU A 60 -6.21 -7.98 1.70
N GLU A 61 -5.28 -8.88 2.01
CA GLU A 61 -5.50 -10.32 1.85
C GLU A 61 -6.66 -10.84 2.72
N ASP A 62 -6.82 -10.29 3.92
CA ASP A 62 -7.90 -10.62 4.86
C ASP A 62 -9.26 -10.00 4.48
N HIS A 63 -9.29 -9.13 3.46
CA HIS A 63 -10.48 -8.39 2.99
C HIS A 63 -11.15 -7.55 4.10
N GLU A 64 -10.45 -7.28 5.21
CA GLU A 64 -11.00 -6.45 6.29
C GLU A 64 -10.86 -4.96 5.95
N LEU A 65 -11.91 -4.18 6.23
CA LEU A 65 -11.87 -2.72 6.09
C LEU A 65 -11.06 -2.05 7.21
N HIS A 66 -10.77 -2.79 8.28
CA HIS A 66 -9.95 -2.35 9.40
C HIS A 66 -8.65 -3.14 9.42
N VAL A 67 -7.54 -2.43 9.38
CA VAL A 67 -6.21 -3.04 9.42
C VAL A 67 -5.84 -3.31 10.87
N SER A 68 -5.80 -4.58 11.27
CA SER A 68 -5.24 -4.96 12.57
C SER A 68 -3.74 -4.65 12.60
N PRO A 69 -3.18 -4.00 13.64
CA PRO A 69 -1.75 -3.66 13.71
C PRO A 69 -0.85 -4.89 13.97
N THR A 70 -1.36 -6.10 13.69
CA THR A 70 -0.64 -7.36 13.89
C THR A 70 -0.05 -7.80 12.55
N PRO A 71 1.29 -7.76 12.39
CA PRO A 71 1.94 -8.19 11.16
C PRO A 71 1.81 -9.71 10.93
N PRO A 72 2.01 -10.19 9.69
CA PRO A 72 2.42 -9.44 8.50
C PRO A 72 1.25 -8.73 7.79
N PHE A 73 1.51 -7.55 7.23
CA PHE A 73 0.53 -6.83 6.41
C PHE A 73 0.62 -7.28 4.96
N MET A 74 -0.36 -8.07 4.51
CA MET A 74 -0.40 -8.57 3.14
C MET A 74 -1.36 -7.73 2.30
N ALA A 75 -0.83 -6.99 1.32
CA ALA A 75 -1.62 -6.13 0.45
C ALA A 75 -1.22 -6.25 -1.02
N SER A 76 -2.18 -6.02 -1.90
CA SER A 76 -2.02 -5.99 -3.35
C SER A 76 -2.47 -4.63 -3.86
N ILE A 77 -1.71 -4.02 -4.76
CA ILE A 77 -2.09 -2.73 -5.37
C ILE A 77 -3.16 -2.97 -6.45
N THR A 78 -4.16 -2.11 -6.51
CA THR A 78 -5.20 -2.20 -7.54
C THR A 78 -4.80 -1.45 -8.80
N LEU A 79 -5.51 -1.71 -9.91
CA LEU A 79 -5.40 -0.86 -11.11
C LEU A 79 -5.72 0.61 -10.80
N HIS A 80 -6.62 0.87 -9.85
CA HIS A 80 -6.90 2.24 -9.41
C HIS A 80 -5.72 2.84 -8.64
N GLY A 81 -5.06 2.06 -7.78
CA GLY A 81 -3.84 2.47 -7.09
C GLY A 81 -2.70 2.81 -8.05
N LEU A 82 -2.51 2.02 -9.10
CA LEU A 82 -1.53 2.29 -10.16
C LEU A 82 -1.85 3.58 -10.95
N ASP A 83 -3.14 3.85 -11.20
CA ASP A 83 -3.58 5.11 -11.81
C ASP A 83 -3.29 6.30 -10.89
N MET A 84 -3.63 6.18 -9.60
CA MET A 84 -3.38 7.20 -8.58
C MET A 84 -1.88 7.50 -8.40
N ALA A 85 -1.03 6.48 -8.52
CA ALA A 85 0.43 6.61 -8.51
C ALA A 85 1.00 7.18 -9.82
N GLY A 86 0.19 7.33 -10.87
CA GLY A 86 0.58 7.88 -12.18
C GLY A 86 1.34 6.89 -13.07
N TYR A 87 1.22 5.58 -12.83
CA TYR A 87 1.88 4.53 -13.62
C TYR A 87 1.08 4.09 -14.85
N LEU A 88 -0.24 4.32 -14.91
CA LEU A 88 -1.06 4.00 -16.08
C LEU A 88 -1.12 5.11 -17.14
N SER A 89 -0.75 6.34 -16.79
CA SER A 89 -0.81 7.50 -17.69
C SER A 89 0.52 7.81 -18.41
N ARG A 90 1.52 6.92 -18.31
CA ARG A 90 2.86 7.09 -18.89
C ARG A 90 3.03 6.42 -20.25
#